data_AF-A0A2S9G378-F1
#
_entry.id   AF-A0A2S9G378-F1
#
_cell.length_a   1.000
_cell.length_b   1.000
_cell.length_c   1.000
_cell.angle_alpha   90.00
_cell.angle_beta   90.00
_cell.angle_gamma   90.00
#
_symmetry.space_group_name_H-M   'P 1'
#
loop_
_entity.id
_entity.type
_entity.pdbx_description
1 polymer ?
#
loop_
_entity_poly.entity_id
_entity_poly.type
_entity_poly.pdbx_seq_one_letter_code
_entity_poly.pdbx_strand_id
1 'polypeptide(L)' 'MKIALDPTPFHPDYSLLELPAVVAELGYEYLQLTPHRDFIPFFNHPRADDALVA' A
#
# COMPACT_ATOMS: atom_id res chain seq x y z
N MET A 1 19.16 -5.01 9.25
CA MET A 1 17.91 -5.81 9.27
C MET A 1 16.75 -4.86 9.01
N LYS A 2 15.79 -5.22 8.14
CA LYS A 2 14.61 -4.39 7.86
C LYS A 2 13.38 -5.09 8.45
N ILE A 3 12.50 -4.34 9.12
CA ILE A 3 11.23 -4.82 9.67
C ILE A 3 10.13 -4.02 8.97
N ALA A 4 9.17 -4.72 8.35
CA ALA A 4 8.05 -4.11 7.66
C ALA A 4 6.72 -4.51 8.31
N LEU A 5 5.78 -3.58 8.40
CA LEU A 5 4.42 -3.84 8.88
C LEU A 5 3.51 -4.27 7.72
N ASP A 6 2.69 -5.29 7.93
CA ASP A 6 1.55 -5.61 7.07
C ASP A 6 0.36 -4.70 7.48
N PRO A 7 -0.08 -3.76 6.62
CA PRO A 7 -1.13 -2.82 6.96
C PRO A 7 -2.55 -3.36 6.71
N THR A 8 -2.72 -4.63 6.33
CA THR A 8 -4.03 -5.24 6.05
C THR A 8 -5.07 -5.00 7.15
N PRO A 9 -4.74 -5.04 8.46
CA PRO A 9 -5.70 -4.71 9.51
C PRO A 9 -6.26 -3.27 9.46
N PHE A 10 -5.57 -2.33 8.81
CA PHE A 10 -5.96 -0.91 8.70
C PHE A 10 -6.76 -0.59 7.44
N HIS A 11 -6.90 -1.52 6.49
CA HIS A 11 -7.64 -1.32 5.24
C HIS A 11 -9.12 -0.87 5.42
N PRO A 12 -9.85 -1.28 6.48
CA PRO A 12 -11.23 -0.81 6.68
C PRO A 12 -11.33 0.68 7.06
N ASP A 13 -10.31 1.20 7.74
CA ASP A 13 -10.34 2.52 8.38
C ASP A 13 -9.55 3.58 7.60
N TYR A 14 -8.58 3.17 6.78
CA TYR A 14 -7.66 4.06 6.07
C TYR A 14 -7.58 3.74 4.57
N SER A 15 -7.42 4.78 3.75
CA SER A 15 -7.12 4.67 2.32
C SER A 15 -5.65 4.34 2.07
N LEU A 16 -5.33 3.86 0.86
CA LEU A 16 -3.96 3.46 0.49
C LEU A 16 -2.90 4.55 0.75
N LEU A 17 -3.24 5.82 0.52
CA LEU A 17 -2.32 6.94 0.67
C LEU A 17 -2.16 7.40 2.12
N GLU A 18 -3.06 6.99 3.02
CA GLU A 18 -2.98 7.29 4.46
C GLU A 18 -2.11 6.27 5.20
N LEU A 19 -2.02 5.03 4.69
CA LEU A 19 -1.26 3.94 5.32
C LEU A 19 0.21 4.30 5.64
N PRO A 20 0.99 4.98 4.77
CA PRO A 20 2.37 5.35 5.12
C PRO A 20 2.49 6.18 6.39
N ALA A 21 1.55 7.11 6.62
CA ALA A 21 1.55 7.93 7.83
C ALA A 21 1.19 7.11 9.07
N VAL A 22 0.14 6.28 8.99
CA VAL A 22 -0.28 5.38 10.09
C VAL A 22 0.84 4.43 10.50
N VAL A 23 1.51 3.82 9.52
CA VAL A 23 2.61 2.88 9.80
C VAL A 23 3.82 3.57 10.44
N ALA A 24 4.12 4.80 10.01
CA ALA A 24 5.20 5.60 10.59
C ALA A 24 4.91 6.01 12.04
N GLU A 25 3.66 6.36 12.37
CA GLU A 25 3.24 6.67 13.75
C GLU A 25 3.37 5.47 14.70
N LEU A 26 3.27 4.23 14.17
CA LEU A 26 3.51 2.99 14.92
C LEU A 26 5.00 2.63 15.05
N GLY A 27 5.91 3.44 14.49
CA GLY A 27 7.36 3.28 14.61
C GLY A 27 8.01 2.38 13.55
N TYR A 28 7.31 2.06 12.46
CA TYR A 28 7.85 1.26 11.36
C TYR A 28 8.37 2.15 10.23
N GLU A 29 9.58 1.87 9.76
CA GLU A 29 10.18 2.54 8.59
C GLU A 29 9.69 1.93 7.27
N TYR A 30 9.31 0.65 7.28
CA TYR A 30 8.89 -0.09 6.10
C TYR A 30 7.47 -0.60 6.27
N LEU A 31 6.71 -0.62 5.17
CA LEU A 31 5.40 -1.25 5.08
C LEU A 31 5.39 -2.22 3.90
N GLN A 32 4.67 -3.32 4.05
CA GLN A 32 4.39 -4.22 2.94
C GLN A 32 3.24 -3.67 2.12
N LEU A 33 3.45 -3.48 0.82
CA LEU A 33 2.35 -3.18 -0.09
C LEU A 33 1.55 -4.47 -0.32
N THR A 34 0.57 -4.71 0.56
CA THR A 34 -0.34 -5.85 0.45
C THR A 34 -1.46 -5.56 -0.54
N PRO A 35 -2.19 -6.59 -1.01
CA PRO A 35 -3.35 -6.39 -1.87
C PRO A 35 -4.36 -5.44 -1.23
N HIS A 36 -4.37 -4.20 -1.69
CA HIS A 36 -5.33 -3.17 -1.31
C HIS A 36 -6.37 -3.01 -2.42
N ARG A 37 -7.64 -2.70 -2.11
CA ARG A 37 -8.70 -2.52 -3.13
C ARG A 37 -8.33 -1.50 -4.22
N ASP A 38 -7.57 -0.47 -3.85
CA ASP A 38 -7.15 0.59 -4.76
C ASP A 38 -5.93 0.21 -5.61
N PHE A 39 -5.28 -0.92 -5.31
CA PHE A 39 -4.06 -1.36 -5.98
C PHE A 39 -4.17 -2.79 -6.56
N ILE A 40 -5.17 -3.58 -6.14
CA ILE A 40 -5.40 -4.96 -6.59
C ILE A 40 -5.58 -5.11 -8.11
N PRO A 41 -6.12 -4.13 -8.87
CA PRO A 41 -6.18 -4.25 -10.32
C PRO A 41 -4.80 -4.42 -10.96
N PHE A 42 -3.75 -3.80 -10.40
CA PHE A 42 -2.37 -3.91 -10.91
C PHE A 42 -1.71 -5.25 -10.57
N PHE A 43 -2.15 -5.93 -9.51
CA PHE A 43 -1.70 -7.28 -9.20
C PHE A 43 -2.33 -8.33 -10.12
N ASN A 44 -3.64 -8.21 -10.39
CA ASN A 44 -4.36 -9.16 -11.24
C ASN A 44 -4.08 -8.95 -12.74
N HIS A 45 -3.87 -7.69 -13.14
CA HIS A 45 -3.63 -7.30 -14.53
C HIS A 45 -2.51 -6.26 -14.59
N PRO A 46 -1.23 -6.66 -14.49
CA PRO A 46 -0.11 -5.72 -14.55
C PRO A 46 -0.01 -5.09 -15.94
N ARG A 47 -0.64 -3.93 -16.11
CA ARG A 47 -0.49 -3.05 -17.27
C ARG A 47 -0.12 -1.66 -16.78
N ALA A 48 1.05 -1.18 -17.21
CA ALA A 48 1.29 0.25 -17.27
C ALA A 48 0.59 0.77 -18.52
N ASP A 49 -0.26 1.78 -18.36
CA ASP A 49 -0.85 2.52 -19.48
C ASP A 49 -0.09 3.83 -19.61
N ASP A 50 0.63 4.01 -20.72
CA ASP A 50 1.43 5.21 -20.99
C ASP A 50 0.57 6.49 -20.98
N ALA A 51 -0.75 6.40 -21.18
CA ALA A 51 -1.66 7.53 -21.06
C ALA A 51 -2.05 7.88 -19.60
N LEU A 52 -1.89 6.93 -18.66
CA LEU A 52 -2.13 7.15 -17.22
C LEU A 52 -0.83 7.44 -16.43
N VAL A 53 0.33 7.16 -17.02
CA VAL A 53 1.66 7.36 -16.42
C VAL A 53 2.25 8.74 -16.72
N ALA A 54 1.80 9.41 -17.80
CA ALA A 54 2.36 10.67 -18.29
C ALA A 54 1.91 11.93 -17.54
#